data_AF-A0A7K4HC00-F1
#
_entry.id   AF-A0A7K4HC00-F1
#
_cell.length_a   1.000
_cell.length_b   1.000
_cell.length_c   1.000
_cell.angle_alpha   90.00
_cell.angle_beta   90.00
_cell.angle_gamma   90.00
#
_symmetry.space_group_name_H-M   'P 1'
#
loop_
_entity.id
_entity.type
_entity.pdbx_description
1 polymer ?
#
loop_
_entity_poly.entity_id
_entity_poly.type
_entity_poly.pdbx_seq_one_letter_code
_entity_poly.pdbx_strand_id
1 'polypeptide(L)' 'MENKKITTIIKRPTKKGDQYYFSIPIEFIRSKKIDPKKDYEIQIFSLTQE' A
#
# COMPACT_ATOMS: atom_id res chain seq x y z
N MET A 1 12.93 -14.77 9.58
CA MET A 1 13.22 -14.40 8.17
C MET A 1 13.09 -12.90 8.06
N GLU A 2 14.10 -12.23 7.52
CA GLU A 2 14.13 -10.78 7.40
C GLU A 2 13.07 -10.34 6.37
N ASN A 3 12.04 -9.62 6.82
CA ASN A 3 10.99 -9.10 5.94
C ASN A 3 11.62 -8.03 5.03
N LYS A 4 12.01 -8.40 3.81
CA LYS A 4 12.52 -7.45 2.80
C LYS A 4 11.38 -6.53 2.38
N LYS A 5 11.30 -5.37 3.02
CA LYS A 5 10.34 -4.31 2.70
C LYS A 5 10.54 -3.85 1.25
N ILE A 6 9.56 -4.13 0.40
CA ILE A 6 9.61 -3.78 -1.03
C ILE A 6 9.33 -2.30 -1.30
N THR A 7 8.49 -1.65 -0.46
CA THR A 7 8.20 -0.22 -0.54
C THR A 7 7.46 0.29 0.72
N THR A 8 7.38 1.63 0.88
CA THR A 8 6.51 2.30 1.86
C THR A 8 5.74 3.39 1.14
N ILE A 9 4.43 3.47 1.35
CA ILE A 9 3.57 4.48 0.72
C ILE A 9 2.77 5.17 1.83
N ILE A 10 2.87 6.49 1.93
CA ILE A 10 2.03 7.31 2.81
C ILE A 10 0.88 7.86 1.96
N LYS A 11 -0.33 7.36 2.19
CA LYS A 11 -1.54 7.78 1.47
C LYS A 11 -2.72 7.83 2.43
N ARG A 12 -3.64 8.75 2.17
CA ARG A 12 -4.97 8.74 2.78
C ARG A 12 -5.86 7.76 2.02
N PRO A 13 -6.68 6.95 2.72
CA PRO A 13 -7.65 6.10 2.05
C PRO A 13 -8.72 6.95 1.36
N THR A 14 -9.25 6.43 0.27
CA THR A 14 -10.40 7.01 -0.44
C THR A 14 -11.63 6.14 -0.16
N LYS A 15 -12.79 6.75 0.05
CA LYS A 15 -14.06 6.03 0.26
C LYS A 15 -14.80 5.86 -1.06
N LYS A 16 -15.24 4.64 -1.38
CA LYS A 16 -16.12 4.36 -2.52
C LYS A 16 -17.18 3.36 -2.06
N GLY A 17 -18.44 3.81 -2.01
CA GLY A 17 -19.50 3.08 -1.32
C GLY A 17 -19.17 2.89 0.16
N ASP A 18 -19.34 1.67 0.65
CA ASP A 18 -19.05 1.29 2.04
C ASP A 18 -17.60 0.80 2.26
N GLN A 19 -16.73 0.93 1.25
CA GLN A 19 -15.35 0.45 1.31
C GLN A 19 -14.34 1.60 1.24
N TYR A 20 -13.22 1.41 1.93
CA TYR A 20 -12.05 2.27 1.85
C TYR A 20 -10.95 1.61 1.01
N TYR A 21 -10.31 2.40 0.15
CA TYR A 21 -9.29 1.93 -0.78
C TYR A 21 -8.01 2.78 -0.66
N PHE A 22 -6.87 2.12 -0.71
CA PHE A 22 -5.56 2.76 -0.83
C PHE A 22 -5.10 2.67 -2.29
N SER A 23 -5.08 3.82 -2.97
CA SER A 23 -4.59 3.87 -4.35
C SER A 23 -3.09 3.70 -4.40
N ILE A 24 -2.62 2.66 -5.10
CA ILE A 24 -1.21 2.42 -5.36
C ILE A 24 -0.80 3.18 -6.64
N PRO A 25 0.27 4.00 -6.61
CA PRO A 25 0.74 4.68 -7.83
C PRO A 25 1.17 3.69 -8.92
N ILE A 26 0.77 3.94 -10.16
CA ILE A 26 0.96 3.02 -11.29
C ILE A 26 2.44 2.76 -11.60
N GLU A 27 3.33 3.68 -11.21
CA GLU A 27 4.78 3.59 -11.35
C GLU A 27 5.35 2.38 -10.61
N PHE A 28 4.75 1.97 -9.47
CA PHE A 28 5.17 0.78 -8.74
C PHE A 28 4.86 -0.52 -9.49
N ILE A 29 3.75 -0.53 -10.25
CA ILE A 29 3.38 -1.67 -11.11
C ILE A 29 4.28 -1.68 -12.35
N ARG A 30 4.46 -0.53 -13.00
CA ARG A 30 5.32 -0.40 -14.20
C ARG A 30 6.79 -0.76 -13.92
N SER A 31 7.29 -0.41 -12.73
CA SER A 31 8.65 -0.75 -12.28
C SER A 31 8.78 -2.17 -11.73
N LYS A 32 7.71 -2.99 -11.78
CA LYS A 32 7.66 -4.37 -11.27
C LYS A 32 7.96 -4.50 -9.76
N LYS A 33 7.84 -3.40 -9.00
CA LYS A 33 7.93 -3.44 -7.52
C LYS A 33 6.70 -4.08 -6.90
N ILE A 34 5.54 -3.91 -7.55
CA ILE A 34 4.27 -4.52 -7.17
C ILE A 34 3.72 -5.28 -8.40
N ASP A 35 3.36 -6.53 -8.21
CA ASP A 35 2.71 -7.39 -9.18
C ASP A 35 1.22 -7.52 -8.79
N PRO A 36 0.28 -6.94 -9.56
CA PRO A 36 -1.13 -6.92 -9.19
C PRO A 36 -1.79 -8.33 -9.16
N LYS A 37 -1.07 -9.38 -9.56
CA LYS A 37 -1.53 -10.77 -9.48
C LYS A 37 -1.13 -11.48 -8.18
N LYS A 38 -0.40 -10.81 -7.28
CA LYS A 38 0.07 -11.37 -6.01
C LYS A 38 -0.63 -10.73 -4.84
N ASP A 39 -0.75 -11.50 -3.76
CA ASP A 39 -1.21 -11.00 -2.47
C ASP A 39 -0.07 -10.33 -1.71
N TYR A 40 -0.40 -9.25 -1.00
CA TYR A 40 0.52 -8.47 -0.20
C TYR A 40 -0.04 -8.23 1.20
N GLU A 41 0.81 -8.33 2.22
CA GLU A 41 0.49 -7.86 3.56
C GLU A 41 0.58 -6.32 3.61
N ILE A 42 -0.46 -5.66 4.10
CA ILE A 42 -0.47 -4.22 4.34
C ILE A 42 -0.28 -3.97 5.83
N GLN A 43 0.77 -3.21 6.18
CA GLN A 43 1.02 -2.78 7.54
C GLN A 43 0.59 -1.31 7.70
N ILE A 44 -0.29 -1.04 8.66
CA ILE A 44 -0.86 0.28 8.93
C ILE A 44 -0.23 0.85 10.20
N PHE A 45 0.24 2.08 10.12
CA PHE A 45 0.83 2.81 11.24
C PHE A 45 0.14 4.17 11.37
N SER A 46 -0.12 4.61 12.61
CA SER A 46 -0.50 6.00 12.86
C SER A 46 0.73 6.90 12.69
N LEU A 47 0.61 7.95 11.89
CA LEU A 47 1.67 8.96 11.71
C LEU A 47 1.46 10.19 12.60
N THR A 48 0.28 10.33 13.19
CA THR A 48 0.00 11.29 14.25
C THR A 48 0.27 10.60 15.58
N GLN A 49 1.24 11.12 16.34
CA GLN A 49 1.31 10.90 17.77
C GLN A 49 0.12 11.65 18.37
N GLU A 50 -0.81 10.92 18.98
CA GLU A 50 -1.58 11.50 20.09
C GLU A 50 -0.64 11.77 21.27
#